data_AF-A0A956IEC4-F1
#
_entry.id   AF-A0A956IEC4-F1
#
_cell.length_a   1.000
_cell.length_b   1.000
_cell.length_c   1.000
_cell.angle_alpha   90.00
_cell.angle_beta   90.00
_cell.angle_gamma   90.00
#
_symmetry.space_group_name_H-M   'P 1'
#
loop_
_entity.id
_entity.type
_entity.pdbx_description
1 polymer ?
#
loop_
_entity_poly.entity_id
_entity_poly.type
_entity_poly.pdbx_seq_one_letter_code
_entity_poly.pdbx_strand_id
1 'polypeptide(L)'
;MNSSLFLVGLAKALFGLLVAVAGIFLAARGLHRLLGSGETDAHTKSGNVAVGAFKAGSLLALGMLLQPAVSATFDALDLLYRDESLTADALGRFASYAAIHLGLTAVVGVIVLALGTFLFTRLTRGVDELEEIRKGNLAPALVLAAVMVVLAMMTAPGLRMALDGLLPLPVLGRDQVVAPS
;
A
#
# COMPACT_ATOMS: atom_id res chain seq x y z
N MET A 1 24.11 -24.91 -1.23
CA MET A 1 23.24 -23.73 -1.03
C MET A 1 22.98 -23.10 -2.38
N ASN A 2 21.73 -22.79 -2.73
CA ASN A 2 21.44 -22.09 -3.97
C ASN A 2 21.67 -20.59 -3.75
N SER A 3 22.87 -20.12 -4.10
CA SER A 3 23.32 -18.74 -3.89
C SER A 3 22.46 -17.72 -4.64
N SER A 4 21.95 -18.07 -5.82
CA SER A 4 21.11 -17.19 -6.61
C SER A 4 19.72 -16.99 -6.00
N LEU A 5 19.08 -18.07 -5.53
CA LEU A 5 17.81 -17.96 -4.80
C LEU A 5 17.97 -17.16 -3.50
N PHE A 6 19.09 -17.34 -2.81
CA PHE A 6 19.40 -16.57 -1.61
C PHE A 6 19.53 -15.06 -1.92
N LEU A 7 20.26 -14.69 -2.98
CA LEU A 7 20.42 -13.29 -3.39
C LEU A 7 19.10 -12.65 -3.85
N VAL A 8 18.27 -13.37 -4.60
CA VAL A 8 16.93 -12.91 -4.99
C VAL A 8 16.05 -12.69 -3.76
N GLY A 9 16.08 -13.63 -2.80
CA GLY A 9 15.37 -13.48 -1.53
C GLY A 9 15.82 -12.23 -0.75
N LEU A 10 17.13 -11.97 -0.68
CA LEU A 10 17.68 -10.78 -0.03
C LEU A 10 17.26 -9.48 -0.75
N ALA A 11 17.28 -9.48 -2.08
CA ALA A 11 16.84 -8.33 -2.88
C ALA A 11 15.35 -8.04 -2.68
N LYS A 12 14.50 -9.08 -2.64
CA LYS A 12 13.07 -8.96 -2.31
C LYS A 12 12.86 -8.41 -0.91
N ALA A 13 13.57 -8.93 0.08
CA ALA A 13 13.47 -8.44 1.46
C ALA A 13 13.87 -6.96 1.57
N LEU A 14 14.97 -6.56 0.92
CA LEU A 14 15.42 -5.17 0.88
C LEU A 14 14.38 -4.27 0.18
N PHE A 15 13.84 -4.70 -0.95
CA PHE A 15 12.78 -3.96 -1.64
C PHE A 15 11.54 -3.80 -0.75
N GLY A 16 11.06 -4.87 -0.11
CA GLY A 16 9.93 -4.80 0.81
C GLY A 16 10.17 -3.83 1.95
N LEU A 17 11.39 -3.80 2.52
CA LEU A 17 11.77 -2.84 3.55
C LEU A 17 11.73 -1.39 3.03
N LEU A 18 12.28 -1.14 1.83
CA LEU A 18 12.27 0.19 1.22
C LEU A 18 10.83 0.67 0.96
N VAL A 19 9.96 -0.21 0.46
CA VAL A 19 8.54 0.10 0.25
C VAL A 19 7.82 0.37 1.57
N ALA A 20 8.12 -0.39 2.63
CA ALA A 20 7.54 -0.13 3.95
C ALA A 20 7.94 1.25 4.49
N VAL A 21 9.24 1.61 4.41
CA VAL A 21 9.74 2.92 4.83
C VAL A 21 9.12 4.05 4.00
N ALA A 22 9.09 3.90 2.67
CA ALA A 22 8.45 4.86 1.78
C ALA A 22 6.95 5.00 2.07
N GLY A 23 6.27 3.88 2.32
CA GLY A 23 4.86 3.82 2.69
C GLY A 23 4.54 4.57 3.96
N ILE A 24 5.36 4.40 5.01
CA ILE A 24 5.24 5.16 6.26
C ILE A 24 5.38 6.66 6.00
N PHE A 25 6.36 7.06 5.18
CA PHE A 25 6.56 8.47 4.85
C PHE A 25 5.40 9.05 4.04
N LEU A 26 4.88 8.30 3.06
CA LEU A 26 3.71 8.67 2.27
C LEU A 26 2.46 8.80 3.13
N ALA A 27 2.23 7.86 4.05
CA ALA A 27 1.13 7.91 5.00
C ALA A 27 1.22 9.14 5.90
N ALA A 28 2.39 9.39 6.48
CA ALA A 28 2.63 10.56 7.31
C ALA A 28 2.37 11.87 6.54
N ARG A 29 2.85 11.98 5.31
CA ARG A 29 2.69 13.17 4.47
C ARG A 29 1.27 13.35 3.94
N GLY A 30 0.58 12.26 3.56
CA GLY A 30 -0.82 12.30 3.16
C GLY A 30 -1.71 12.76 4.31
N LEU A 31 -1.46 12.22 5.49
CA LEU A 31 -2.21 12.56 6.70
C LEU A 31 -1.94 13.99 7.19
N HIS A 32 -0.70 14.47 7.05
CA HIS A 32 -0.34 15.87 7.29
C HIS A 32 -1.17 16.84 6.43
N ARG A 33 -1.45 16.46 5.17
CA ARG A 33 -2.32 17.25 4.29
C ARG A 33 -3.79 17.19 4.67
N LEU A 34 -4.28 16.03 5.14
CA LEU A 34 -5.67 15.87 5.55
C LEU A 34 -5.99 16.59 6.87
N LEU A 35 -5.07 16.55 7.83
CA LEU A 35 -5.28 17.12 9.18
C LEU A 35 -4.78 18.56 9.33
N GLY A 36 -4.08 19.14 8.35
CA GLY A 36 -3.52 20.49 8.44
C GLY A 36 -2.14 20.52 9.10
N SER A 37 -1.20 21.21 8.45
CA SER A 37 0.24 21.07 8.70
C SER A 37 0.74 21.54 10.07
N GLY A 38 0.12 22.55 10.66
CA GLY A 38 0.50 23.09 11.98
C GLY A 38 -0.13 22.32 13.15
N GLU A 39 -1.27 21.68 12.92
CA GLU A 39 -2.05 21.04 13.98
C GLU A 39 -1.51 19.63 14.28
N THR A 40 -1.14 18.83 13.29
CA THR A 40 -0.70 17.44 13.53
C THR A 40 0.51 17.32 14.44
N ASP A 41 1.46 18.25 14.34
CA ASP A 41 2.72 18.19 15.07
C ASP A 41 2.52 18.72 16.50
N ALA A 42 1.62 19.67 16.69
CA ALA A 42 1.20 20.13 18.00
C ALA A 42 0.40 19.05 18.76
N HIS A 43 -0.56 18.40 18.10
CA HIS A 43 -1.41 17.38 18.74
C HIS A 43 -0.66 16.07 19.04
N THR A 44 0.36 15.72 18.25
CA THR A 44 1.22 14.56 18.56
C THR A 44 2.14 14.88 19.73
N LYS A 45 2.66 16.12 19.81
CA LYS A 45 3.47 16.58 20.95
C LYS A 45 2.66 16.76 22.23
N SER A 46 1.35 17.05 22.14
CA SER A 46 0.46 17.20 23.29
C SER A 46 -0.07 15.88 23.85
N GLY A 47 0.26 14.73 23.24
CA GLY A 47 -0.20 13.43 23.71
C GLY A 47 -1.65 13.10 23.36
N ASN A 48 -2.23 13.72 22.33
CA ASN A 48 -3.60 13.43 21.89
C ASN A 48 -3.69 11.97 21.34
N VAL A 49 -4.23 11.08 22.16
CA VAL A 49 -4.41 9.65 21.85
C VAL A 49 -5.36 9.43 20.66
N ALA A 50 -6.37 10.27 20.48
CA ALA A 50 -7.31 10.18 19.36
C ALA A 50 -6.61 10.38 18.01
N VAL A 51 -5.82 11.45 17.89
CA VAL A 51 -4.98 11.68 16.70
C VAL A 51 -4.07 10.47 16.49
N GLY A 52 -3.38 10.01 17.53
CA GLY A 52 -2.52 8.82 17.46
C GLY A 52 -3.22 7.57 16.93
N ALA A 53 -4.42 7.26 17.43
CA ALA A 53 -5.21 6.13 16.99
C ALA A 53 -5.62 6.24 15.51
N PHE A 54 -6.05 7.43 15.08
CA PHE A 54 -6.37 7.68 13.68
C PHE A 54 -5.15 7.56 12.76
N LYS A 55 -3.97 8.07 13.17
CA LYS A 55 -2.72 7.90 12.43
C LYS A 55 -2.34 6.42 12.30
N ALA A 56 -2.47 5.66 13.39
CA ALA A 56 -2.15 4.24 13.40
C ALA A 56 -3.05 3.44 12.43
N GLY A 57 -4.36 3.68 12.45
CA GLY A 57 -5.29 3.06 11.49
C GLY A 57 -4.98 3.42 10.04
N SER A 58 -4.65 4.69 9.78
CA SER A 58 -4.26 5.15 8.43
C SER A 58 -2.98 4.50 7.93
N LEU A 59 -1.98 4.33 8.80
CA LEU A 59 -0.74 3.61 8.51
C LEU A 59 -1.00 2.12 8.19
N LEU A 60 -1.85 1.47 8.98
CA LEU A 60 -2.25 0.08 8.74
C LEU A 60 -2.96 -0.09 7.39
N ALA A 61 -3.91 0.79 7.09
CA ALA A 61 -4.62 0.81 5.82
C ALA A 61 -3.67 0.98 4.64
N LEU A 62 -2.70 1.90 4.72
CA LEU A 62 -1.67 2.05 3.69
C LEU A 62 -0.79 0.81 3.55
N GLY A 63 -0.36 0.20 4.66
CA GLY A 63 0.41 -1.04 4.63
C GLY A 63 -0.32 -2.17 3.90
N MET A 64 -1.62 -2.32 4.15
CA MET A 64 -2.47 -3.30 3.46
C MET A 64 -2.57 -3.04 1.95
N LEU A 65 -2.59 -1.78 1.50
CA LEU A 65 -2.60 -1.43 0.09
C LEU A 65 -1.23 -1.59 -0.58
N LEU A 66 -0.13 -1.40 0.15
CA LEU A 66 1.23 -1.57 -0.34
C LEU A 66 1.61 -3.04 -0.51
N GLN A 67 1.03 -3.95 0.27
CA GLN A 67 1.32 -5.39 0.20
C GLN A 67 1.06 -6.00 -1.20
N PRO A 68 -0.06 -5.70 -1.89
CA PRO A 68 -0.25 -6.04 -3.31
C PRO A 68 0.88 -5.59 -4.22
N ALA A 69 1.35 -4.35 -4.09
CA ALA A 69 2.43 -3.78 -4.91
C ALA A 69 3.74 -4.54 -4.74
N VAL A 70 4.10 -4.85 -3.49
CA VAL A 70 5.30 -5.62 -3.15
C VAL A 70 5.21 -7.01 -3.75
N SER A 71 4.06 -7.67 -3.57
CA SER A 71 3.87 -9.05 -4.05
C SER A 71 3.90 -9.13 -5.58
N ALA A 72 3.16 -8.27 -6.28
CA ALA A 72 3.17 -8.21 -7.74
C ALA A 72 4.57 -7.91 -8.31
N THR A 73 5.34 -7.07 -7.62
CA THR A 73 6.72 -6.76 -8.00
C THR A 73 7.65 -7.95 -7.75
N PHE A 74 7.43 -8.76 -6.71
CA PHE A 74 8.16 -10.00 -6.50
C PHE A 74 7.85 -11.04 -7.58
N ASP A 75 6.59 -11.14 -8.00
CA ASP A 75 6.19 -12.04 -9.08
C ASP A 75 6.82 -11.58 -10.41
N ALA A 76 6.88 -10.27 -10.67
CA ALA A 76 7.61 -9.72 -11.81
C ALA A 76 9.08 -10.13 -11.81
N LEU A 77 9.75 -10.06 -10.65
CA LEU A 77 11.15 -10.47 -10.51
C LEU A 77 11.35 -11.97 -10.75
N ASP A 78 10.43 -12.80 -10.25
CA ASP A 78 10.48 -14.25 -10.46
C ASP A 78 10.31 -14.63 -11.93
N LEU A 79 9.42 -13.94 -12.65
CA LEU A 79 9.26 -14.12 -14.10
C LEU A 79 10.52 -13.72 -14.87
N LEU A 80 11.18 -12.65 -14.43
CA LEU A 80 12.35 -12.11 -15.09
C LEU A 80 13.62 -12.92 -14.83
N TYR A 81 13.68 -13.61 -13.69
CA TYR A 81 14.79 -14.47 -13.28
C TYR A 81 14.68 -15.91 -13.84
N ARG A 82 13.56 -16.28 -14.46
CA ARG A 82 13.21 -17.67 -14.80
C ARG A 82 14.23 -18.39 -15.71
N ASP A 83 15.02 -17.67 -16.52
CA ASP A 83 15.88 -18.27 -17.55
C ASP A 83 17.39 -17.93 -17.48
N GLU A 84 17.88 -16.99 -16.66
CA GLU A 84 19.34 -16.72 -16.60
C GLU A 84 19.81 -15.83 -15.42
N SER A 85 21.13 -15.60 -15.34
CA SER A 85 21.82 -14.79 -14.32
C SER A 85 21.28 -13.36 -14.17
N LEU A 86 21.47 -12.73 -13.00
CA LEU A 86 21.11 -11.34 -12.72
C LEU A 86 21.87 -10.39 -13.66
N THR A 87 21.26 -10.02 -14.78
CA THR A 87 21.80 -9.04 -15.74
C THR A 87 21.34 -7.62 -15.40
N ALA A 88 22.08 -6.62 -15.90
CA ALA A 88 21.72 -5.21 -15.72
C ALA A 88 20.37 -4.85 -16.37
N ASP A 89 20.02 -5.48 -17.49
CA ASP A 89 18.71 -5.30 -18.14
C ASP A 89 17.56 -5.81 -17.26
N ALA A 90 17.75 -6.97 -16.62
CA ALA A 90 16.77 -7.51 -15.69
C ALA A 90 16.53 -6.58 -14.49
N LEU A 91 17.59 -5.98 -13.94
CA LEU A 91 17.47 -4.98 -12.87
C LEU A 91 16.72 -3.72 -13.35
N GLY A 92 16.97 -3.25 -14.57
CA GLY A 92 16.27 -2.10 -15.15
C GLY A 92 14.77 -2.33 -15.31
N ARG A 93 14.38 -3.49 -15.83
CA ARG A 93 12.97 -3.88 -15.95
C ARG A 93 12.31 -4.12 -14.59
N PHE A 94 13.01 -4.73 -13.64
CA PHE A 94 12.51 -4.86 -12.27
C PHE A 94 12.20 -3.49 -11.66
N ALA A 95 13.13 -2.53 -11.81
CA ALA A 95 12.93 -1.17 -11.33
C ALA A 95 11.74 -0.46 -11.99
N SER A 96 11.49 -0.68 -13.29
CA SER A 96 10.33 -0.11 -13.98
C SER A 96 9.01 -0.71 -13.49
N TYR A 97 8.93 -2.04 -13.33
CA TYR A 97 7.75 -2.69 -12.73
C TYR A 97 7.51 -2.19 -11.31
N ALA A 98 8.55 -2.14 -10.47
CA ALA A 98 8.46 -1.61 -9.12
C ALA A 98 7.89 -0.17 -9.11
N ALA A 99 8.40 0.71 -9.97
CA ALA A 99 7.93 2.09 -10.06
C ALA A 99 6.45 2.18 -10.48
N ILE A 100 6.03 1.39 -11.47
CA ILE A 100 4.65 1.37 -11.95
C ILE A 100 3.72 0.84 -10.86
N HIS A 101 4.05 -0.30 -10.23
CA HIS A 101 3.22 -0.90 -9.19
C HIS A 101 3.07 0.03 -7.98
N LEU A 102 4.18 0.65 -7.53
CA LEU A 102 4.15 1.61 -6.42
C LEU A 102 3.40 2.88 -6.78
N GLY A 103 3.57 3.40 -8.00
CA GLY A 103 2.87 4.59 -8.49
C GLY A 103 1.35 4.38 -8.51
N LEU A 104 0.89 3.27 -9.10
CA LEU A 104 -0.54 2.93 -9.15
C LEU A 104 -1.11 2.73 -7.74
N THR A 105 -0.37 2.02 -6.89
CA THR A 105 -0.78 1.79 -5.50
C THR A 105 -0.86 3.07 -4.69
N ALA A 106 0.07 4.01 -4.89
CA ALA A 106 0.04 5.31 -4.24
C ALA A 106 -1.21 6.12 -4.65
N VAL A 107 -1.58 6.10 -5.94
CA VAL A 107 -2.80 6.74 -6.43
C VAL A 107 -4.04 6.12 -5.77
N VAL A 108 -4.14 4.78 -5.76
CA VAL A 108 -5.26 4.08 -5.11
C VAL A 108 -5.30 4.36 -3.60
N GLY A 109 -4.14 4.41 -2.94
CA GLY A 109 -4.04 4.77 -1.52
C GLY A 109 -4.58 6.15 -1.21
N VAL A 110 -4.25 7.16 -2.02
CA VAL A 110 -4.80 8.51 -1.88
C VAL A 110 -6.32 8.49 -2.05
N ILE A 111 -6.84 7.75 -3.02
CA ILE A 111 -8.29 7.62 -3.25
C ILE A 111 -8.96 6.96 -2.04
N VAL A 112 -8.40 5.89 -1.50
CA VAL A 112 -8.93 5.19 -0.31
C VAL A 112 -8.97 6.12 0.90
N LEU A 113 -7.90 6.88 1.16
CA LEU A 113 -7.87 7.85 2.25
C LEU A 113 -8.91 8.98 2.07
N ALA A 114 -9.06 9.49 0.86
CA ALA A 114 -10.05 10.52 0.56
C ALA A 114 -11.48 9.99 0.73
N LEU A 115 -11.75 8.79 0.21
CA LEU A 115 -13.06 8.14 0.31
C LEU A 115 -13.43 7.77 1.74
N GLY A 116 -12.48 7.24 2.54
CA GLY A 116 -12.76 6.91 3.93
C GLY A 116 -13.16 8.13 4.75
N THR A 117 -12.48 9.26 4.51
CA THR A 117 -12.81 10.54 5.14
C THR A 117 -14.18 11.03 4.69
N PHE A 118 -14.42 11.01 3.37
CA PHE A 118 -15.68 11.46 2.79
C PHE A 118 -16.90 10.61 3.24
N LEU A 119 -16.78 9.29 3.23
CA LEU A 119 -17.86 8.38 3.66
C LEU A 119 -18.24 8.65 5.11
N PHE A 120 -17.24 8.83 5.98
CA PHE A 120 -17.48 9.02 7.39
C PHE A 120 -18.27 10.29 7.66
N THR A 121 -17.81 11.44 7.15
CA THR A 121 -18.53 12.72 7.25
C THR A 121 -19.93 12.69 6.63
N ARG A 122 -20.17 11.83 5.63
CA ARG A 122 -21.52 11.68 5.04
C ARG A 122 -22.47 10.86 5.93
N LEU A 123 -21.94 9.88 6.67
CA LEU A 123 -22.69 9.00 7.56
C LEU A 123 -23.03 9.69 8.89
N THR A 124 -22.11 10.49 9.42
CA THR A 124 -22.29 11.27 10.66
C THR A 124 -22.64 12.72 10.34
N ARG A 125 -23.91 12.96 9.98
CA ARG A 125 -24.41 14.30 9.67
C ARG A 125 -24.36 15.20 10.91
N GLY A 126 -23.65 16.33 10.81
CA GLY A 126 -23.73 17.45 11.77
C GLY A 126 -22.58 17.56 12.77
N VAL A 127 -21.52 16.77 12.62
CA VAL A 127 -20.30 16.87 13.43
C VAL A 127 -19.10 16.97 12.49
N ASP A 128 -18.13 17.83 12.79
CA ASP A 128 -16.82 17.80 12.11
C ASP A 128 -15.94 16.78 12.85
N GLU A 129 -15.80 15.58 12.29
CA GLU A 129 -15.13 14.49 12.98
C GLU A 129 -13.62 14.69 13.05
N LEU A 130 -13.04 15.36 12.05
CA LEU A 130 -11.62 15.71 12.11
C LEU A 130 -11.38 16.75 13.22
N GLU A 131 -12.30 17.70 13.40
CA GLU A 131 -12.23 18.65 14.51
C GLU A 131 -12.35 17.92 15.87
N GLU A 132 -13.29 16.98 16.02
CA GLU A 132 -13.44 16.19 17.23
C GLU A 132 -12.19 15.36 17.56
N ILE A 133 -11.57 14.75 16.56
CA ILE A 133 -10.30 14.02 16.71
C ILE A 133 -9.20 14.97 17.20
N ARG A 134 -9.11 16.19 16.64
CA ARG A 134 -8.15 17.22 17.09
C ARG A 134 -8.39 17.65 18.53
N LYS A 135 -9.65 17.75 18.96
CA LYS A 135 -10.03 18.02 20.36
C LYS A 135 -9.74 16.86 21.32
N GLY A 136 -9.33 15.70 20.82
CA GLY A 136 -8.96 14.53 21.62
C GLY A 136 -10.04 13.48 21.78
N ASN A 137 -11.12 13.57 21.01
CA ASN A 137 -12.21 12.61 21.05
C ASN A 137 -11.79 11.30 20.36
N LEU A 138 -11.57 10.25 21.16
CA LEU A 138 -11.08 8.96 20.68
C LEU A 138 -12.12 8.18 19.86
N ALA A 139 -13.41 8.36 20.15
CA ALA A 139 -14.48 7.60 19.50
C ALA A 139 -14.50 7.78 17.96
N PRO A 140 -14.58 9.00 17.40
CA PRO A 140 -14.54 9.19 15.94
C PRO A 140 -13.20 8.76 15.33
N ALA A 141 -12.10 8.89 16.08
CA ALA A 141 -10.78 8.46 15.63
C ALA A 141 -10.70 6.96 15.38
N LEU A 142 -11.23 6.15 16.30
CA LEU A 142 -11.26 4.70 16.16
C LEU A 142 -12.18 4.25 15.02
N VAL A 143 -13.35 4.88 14.89
CA VAL A 143 -14.29 4.53 13.81
C VAL A 143 -13.69 4.88 12.45
N LEU A 144 -13.12 6.08 12.30
CA LEU A 144 -12.49 6.50 11.05
C LEU A 144 -11.27 5.61 10.71
N ALA A 145 -10.45 5.26 11.70
CA ALA A 145 -9.36 4.30 11.54
C ALA A 145 -9.87 2.94 11.03
N ALA A 146 -10.94 2.40 11.60
CA ALA A 146 -11.53 1.14 11.19
C ALA A 146 -12.09 1.21 9.75
N VAL A 147 -12.75 2.31 9.39
CA VAL A 147 -13.23 2.54 8.01
C VAL A 147 -12.07 2.50 7.01
N MET A 148 -10.96 3.17 7.30
CA MET A 148 -9.78 3.16 6.42
C MET A 148 -9.23 1.74 6.23
N VAL A 149 -9.12 0.99 7.32
CA VAL A 149 -8.64 -0.39 7.28
C VAL A 149 -9.57 -1.27 6.46
N VAL A 150 -10.88 -1.17 6.66
CA VAL A 150 -11.87 -1.94 5.88
C VAL A 150 -11.78 -1.60 4.39
N LEU A 151 -11.71 -0.31 4.03
CA LEU A 151 -11.57 0.09 2.62
C LEU A 151 -10.28 -0.45 2.00
N ALA A 152 -9.16 -0.37 2.72
CA ALA A 152 -7.90 -0.93 2.26
C ALA A 152 -7.96 -2.43 2.07
N MET A 153 -8.49 -3.17 3.06
CA MET A 153 -8.65 -4.63 3.00
C MET A 153 -9.51 -5.07 1.82
N MET A 154 -10.63 -4.37 1.56
CA MET A 154 -11.54 -4.72 0.47
C MET A 154 -10.99 -4.32 -0.90
N THR A 155 -10.17 -3.27 -0.97
CA THR A 155 -9.57 -2.78 -2.23
C THR A 155 -8.33 -3.58 -2.62
N ALA A 156 -7.55 -4.07 -1.65
CA ALA A 156 -6.27 -4.71 -1.88
C ALA A 156 -6.31 -5.90 -2.87
N PRO A 157 -7.30 -6.83 -2.85
CA PRO A 157 -7.35 -7.92 -3.83
C PRO A 157 -7.60 -7.44 -5.25
N GLY A 158 -8.49 -6.47 -5.44
CA GLY A 158 -8.77 -5.89 -6.76
C GLY A 158 -7.55 -5.12 -7.30
N LEU A 159 -6.88 -4.36 -6.42
CA LEU A 159 -5.62 -3.71 -6.75
C LEU A 159 -4.56 -4.73 -7.15
N ARG A 160 -4.43 -5.84 -6.42
CA ARG A 160 -3.49 -6.92 -6.75
C ARG A 160 -3.73 -7.46 -8.16
N MET A 161 -4.99 -7.77 -8.51
CA MET A 161 -5.34 -8.24 -9.84
C MET A 161 -4.98 -7.22 -10.94
N ALA A 162 -5.22 -5.93 -10.69
CA ALA A 162 -4.87 -4.88 -11.64
C ALA A 162 -3.35 -4.76 -11.84
N LEU A 163 -2.57 -4.90 -10.77
CA LEU A 163 -1.11 -4.88 -10.81
C LEU A 163 -0.56 -6.11 -11.56
N ASP A 164 -1.04 -7.31 -11.24
CA ASP A 164 -0.61 -8.56 -11.89
C ASP A 164 -0.92 -8.55 -13.40
N GLY A 165 -2.01 -7.89 -13.81
CA GLY A 165 -2.37 -7.69 -15.22
C GLY A 165 -1.39 -6.83 -16.02
N LEU A 166 -0.46 -6.12 -15.36
CA LEU A 166 0.62 -5.38 -16.00
C LEU A 166 1.86 -6.23 -16.26
N LEU A 167 1.90 -7.45 -15.71
CA LEU A 167 3.00 -8.38 -15.92
C LEU A 167 2.91 -8.99 -17.32
N PRO A 168 4.05 -9.21 -17.99
CA PRO A 168 4.11 -9.92 -19.26
C PRO A 168 3.98 -11.41 -19.00
N LEU A 169 2.78 -11.84 -18.60
CA LEU A 169 2.52 -13.25 -18.31
C LEU A 169 2.68 -14.06 -19.61
N PRO A 170 3.37 -15.22 -19.57
CA PRO A 170 3.43 -16.10 -20.72
C PRO A 170 2.01 -16.54 -21.09
N VAL A 171 1.58 -16.20 -22.31
CA VAL A 171 0.30 -16.67 -22.85
C VAL A 171 0.45 -18.14 -23.21
N LEU A 172 -0.29 -19.01 -22.53
CA LEU A 172 -0.36 -20.42 -22.93
C LEU A 172 -1.11 -20.50 -24.26
N GLY A 173 -0.47 -21.09 -25.27
CA GLY A 173 -1.14 -21.43 -26.53
C GLY A 173 -2.32 -22.37 -26.24
N ARG A 174 -3.42 -22.26 -27.01
CA ARG A 174 -4.61 -23.11 -26.86
C ARG A 174 -4.29 -24.62 -26.90
N ASP A 175 -3.18 -24.97 -27.55
CA ASP A 175 -2.59 -26.30 -27.72
C ASP A 175 -1.81 -26.82 -26.49
N GLN A 176 -1.46 -25.96 -25.54
CA GLN A 176 -0.80 -26.34 -24.28
C GLN A 176 -1.79 -26.61 -23.14
N VAL A 177 -3.09 -26.41 -23.39
CA VAL A 177 -4.18 -26.75 -22.45
C VAL A 177 -4.66 -28.18 -22.75
N VAL A 178 -3.77 -29.16 -22.69
CA VAL A 178 -4.17 -30.58 -22.69
C VAL A 178 -4.26 -31.01 -21.23
N ALA A 179 -5.47 -31.36 -20.79
CA ALA A 179 -5.68 -31.95 -19.47
C ALA A 179 -4.83 -33.22 -19.36
N PRO A 180 -4.16 -33.47 -18.21
CA PRO A 180 -3.41 -34.70 -18.02
C PRO A 180 -4.40 -35.87 -18.13
N SER A 181 -4.14 -36.77 -19.09
CA SER A 181 -4.88 -38.02 -19.31
C SER A 181 -4.67 -39.00 -18.17
#